data_AF-A0A1I4BT05-F1
#
_entry.id   AF-A0A1I4BT05-F1
#
_cell.length_a   1.000
_cell.length_b   1.000
_cell.length_c   1.000
_cell.angle_alpha   90.00
_cell.angle_beta   90.00
_cell.angle_gamma   90.00
#
_symmetry.space_group_name_H-M   'P 1'
#
loop_
_entity.id
_entity.type
_entity.pdbx_description
1 polymer ?
#
loop_
_entity_poly.entity_id
_entity_poly.type
_entity_poly.pdbx_seq_one_letter_code
_entity_poly.pdbx_strand_id
1 'polypeptide(L)'
;MSAPLAAPPAAWASPGPLRQVGLLLSRMGTMCLMELQKLRRDRTELVTRAIQPALWLLIFGETFTRLRAIPTGNTPYLDYLAPGILAQSALFIAIFYGIQIIWERDAGVLAKLLVTPTPRAALVASKAFAAGLRALVQAVIVLILAALLGVSITPNPLKLVGMAVALVLGSAFFCCLSIVIAGLVLSRDRLMGIGQAITMPLFFGSNALYPVDLMPGWLKVVNHVNPLSYEVEALRGLLIGTPARLGLDFGVLVGAMLAAIGVASALLGRLAR
;
A
#
# COMPACT_ATOMS: atom_id res chain seq x y z
N MET A 1 -62.48 0.12 -16.68
CA MET A 1 -62.03 -0.85 -15.65
C MET A 1 -60.51 -0.86 -15.66
N SER A 2 -59.88 -0.19 -14.70
CA SER A 2 -58.43 -0.14 -14.54
C SER A 2 -57.96 -1.42 -13.85
N ALA A 3 -57.23 -2.27 -14.55
CA ALA A 3 -56.63 -3.47 -13.96
C ALA A 3 -55.65 -3.07 -12.84
N PRO A 4 -55.68 -3.74 -11.67
CA PRO A 4 -54.72 -3.46 -10.61
C PRO A 4 -53.31 -3.85 -11.07
N LEU A 5 -52.33 -2.99 -10.83
CA LEU A 5 -50.92 -3.25 -11.11
C LEU A 5 -50.49 -4.52 -10.39
N ALA A 6 -50.02 -5.52 -11.14
CA ALA A 6 -49.50 -6.76 -10.59
C ALA A 6 -48.37 -6.48 -9.60
N ALA A 7 -48.43 -7.09 -8.41
CA ALA A 7 -47.37 -6.97 -7.42
C ALA A 7 -46.04 -7.48 -8.02
N PRO A 8 -44.92 -6.75 -7.83
CA PRO A 8 -43.64 -7.18 -8.37
C PRO A 8 -43.28 -8.58 -7.85
N PRO A 9 -42.70 -9.46 -8.69
CA PRO A 9 -42.37 -10.82 -8.29
C PRO A 9 -41.41 -10.82 -7.10
N ALA A 10 -41.59 -11.76 -6.16
CA ALA A 10 -40.80 -11.90 -4.92
C ALA A 10 -39.27 -11.96 -5.13
N ALA A 11 -38.81 -12.26 -6.35
CA ALA A 11 -37.41 -12.19 -6.77
C ALA A 11 -36.82 -10.76 -6.75
N TRP A 12 -37.65 -9.71 -6.66
CA TRP A 12 -37.23 -8.31 -6.53
C TRP A 12 -37.14 -7.86 -5.07
N ALA A 13 -37.42 -8.75 -4.12
CA ALA A 13 -37.19 -8.46 -2.71
C ALA A 13 -35.69 -8.24 -2.49
N SER A 14 -35.34 -7.08 -1.94
CA SER A 14 -33.96 -6.76 -1.57
C SER A 14 -33.41 -7.90 -0.72
N PRO A 15 -32.26 -8.50 -1.08
CA PRO A 15 -31.70 -9.59 -0.27
C PRO A 15 -31.54 -9.12 1.18
N GLY A 16 -31.78 -9.99 2.16
CA GLY A 16 -31.64 -9.64 3.58
C GLY A 16 -30.23 -9.10 3.90
N PRO A 17 -30.05 -8.33 4.99
CA PRO A 17 -28.82 -7.60 5.29
C PRO A 17 -27.57 -8.51 5.33
N LEU A 18 -27.68 -9.72 5.87
CA LEU A 18 -26.59 -10.70 5.90
C LEU A 18 -26.22 -11.22 4.49
N ARG A 19 -27.21 -11.39 3.61
CA ARG A 19 -27.00 -11.83 2.22
C ARG A 19 -26.42 -10.70 1.37
N GLN A 20 -26.76 -9.44 1.67
CA GLN A 20 -26.12 -8.26 1.07
C GLN A 20 -24.65 -8.18 1.46
N VAL A 21 -24.30 -8.34 2.73
CA VAL A 21 -22.91 -8.37 3.18
C VAL A 21 -22.12 -9.50 2.51
N GLY A 22 -22.70 -10.71 2.43
CA GLY A 22 -22.09 -11.84 1.72
C GLY A 22 -21.88 -11.56 0.23
N LEU A 23 -22.83 -10.90 -0.44
CA LEU A 23 -22.71 -10.48 -1.84
C LEU A 23 -21.68 -9.37 -2.04
N LEU A 24 -21.53 -8.45 -1.09
CA LEU A 24 -20.50 -7.41 -1.13
C LEU A 24 -19.11 -8.01 -0.98
N LEU A 25 -18.93 -8.92 -0.01
CA LEU A 25 -17.68 -9.63 0.20
C LEU A 25 -17.31 -10.50 -1.00
N SER A 26 -18.27 -11.19 -1.61
CA SER A 26 -18.00 -11.99 -2.82
C SER A 26 -17.58 -11.11 -4.00
N ARG A 27 -18.23 -9.96 -4.20
CA ARG A 27 -17.85 -8.98 -5.24
C ARG A 27 -16.48 -8.37 -4.99
N MET A 28 -16.15 -8.01 -3.75
CA MET A 28 -14.81 -7.56 -3.37
C MET A 28 -13.77 -8.65 -3.67
N GLY A 29 -14.07 -9.90 -3.30
CA GLY A 29 -13.24 -11.06 -3.61
C GLY A 29 -13.02 -11.22 -5.12
N THR A 30 -14.06 -11.11 -5.93
CA THR A 30 -13.95 -11.19 -7.40
C THR A 30 -13.09 -10.05 -7.98
N MET A 31 -13.24 -8.83 -7.50
CA MET A 31 -12.40 -7.69 -7.92
C MET A 31 -10.94 -7.89 -7.53
N CYS A 32 -10.68 -8.39 -6.32
CA CYS A 32 -9.34 -8.75 -5.88
C CYS A 32 -8.73 -9.86 -6.75
N LEU A 33 -9.51 -10.90 -7.10
CA LEU A 33 -9.08 -11.97 -8.00
C LEU A 33 -8.76 -11.45 -9.41
N MET A 34 -9.55 -10.50 -9.92
CA MET A 34 -9.28 -9.86 -11.21
C MET A 34 -7.94 -9.11 -11.19
N GLU A 35 -7.66 -8.36 -10.14
CA GLU A 35 -6.38 -7.65 -9.99
C GLU A 35 -5.19 -8.60 -9.81
N LEU A 36 -5.38 -9.69 -9.08
CA LEU A 36 -4.44 -10.81 -8.96
C LEU A 36 -4.06 -11.38 -10.34
N GLN A 37 -5.04 -11.58 -11.21
CA GLN A 37 -4.81 -12.11 -12.55
C GLN A 37 -4.01 -11.14 -13.43
N LYS A 38 -4.24 -9.82 -13.31
CA LYS A 38 -3.44 -8.80 -14.01
C LYS A 38 -1.96 -8.90 -13.63
N LEU A 39 -1.67 -9.03 -12.32
CA LEU A 39 -0.31 -9.14 -11.81
C LEU A 39 0.47 -10.32 -12.37
N ARG A 40 -0.19 -11.45 -12.63
CA ARG A 40 0.47 -12.65 -13.19
C ARG A 40 1.08 -12.41 -14.58
N ARG A 41 0.58 -11.42 -15.32
CA ARG A 41 0.96 -11.16 -16.71
C ARG A 41 2.13 -10.17 -16.84
N ASP A 42 2.35 -9.31 -15.85
CA ASP A 42 3.39 -8.26 -15.86
C ASP A 42 4.68 -8.68 -15.13
N ARG A 43 5.30 -9.76 -15.61
CA ARG A 43 6.54 -10.30 -14.99
C ARG A 43 7.76 -9.38 -15.12
N THR A 44 7.89 -8.68 -16.25
CA THR A 44 9.05 -7.81 -16.54
C THR A 44 9.05 -6.56 -15.66
N GLU A 45 7.86 -6.04 -15.34
CA GLU A 45 7.72 -4.85 -14.50
C GLU A 45 8.16 -5.12 -13.06
N LEU A 46 7.88 -6.32 -12.53
CA LEU A 46 8.31 -6.73 -11.19
C LEU A 46 9.83 -6.78 -11.05
N VAL A 47 10.51 -7.36 -12.03
CA VAL A 47 11.98 -7.49 -12.00
C VAL A 47 12.65 -6.12 -12.13
N THR A 48 12.18 -5.29 -13.05
CA THR A 48 12.75 -3.95 -13.27
C THR A 48 12.55 -3.04 -12.06
N ARG A 49 11.42 -3.14 -11.35
CA ARG A 49 11.18 -2.41 -10.10
C ARG A 49 12.06 -2.85 -8.94
N ALA A 50 12.57 -4.08 -8.96
CA ALA A 50 13.48 -4.58 -7.92
C ALA A 50 14.90 -4.02 -8.00
N ILE A 51 15.28 -3.42 -9.13
CA ILE A 51 16.61 -2.83 -9.32
C ILE A 51 16.84 -1.71 -8.29
N GLN A 52 15.85 -0.83 -8.08
CA GLN A 52 16.02 0.31 -7.18
C GLN A 52 16.20 -0.11 -5.70
N PRO A 53 15.36 -0.97 -5.12
CA PRO A 53 15.59 -1.54 -3.78
C PRO A 53 16.93 -2.29 -3.67
N ALA A 54 17.32 -3.03 -4.71
CA ALA A 54 18.60 -3.73 -4.74
C ALA A 54 19.77 -2.75 -4.65
N LEU A 55 19.74 -1.64 -5.41
CA LEU A 55 20.77 -0.61 -5.34
C LEU A 55 20.84 0.03 -3.95
N TRP A 56 19.71 0.26 -3.29
CA TRP A 56 19.70 0.75 -1.91
C TRP A 56 20.37 -0.21 -0.94
N LEU A 57 20.03 -1.50 -0.97
CA LEU A 57 20.63 -2.49 -0.08
C LEU A 57 22.12 -2.75 -0.39
N LEU A 58 22.45 -2.91 -1.67
CA LEU A 58 23.81 -3.26 -2.12
C LEU A 58 24.79 -2.09 -2.00
N ILE A 59 24.35 -0.88 -2.34
CA ILE A 59 25.25 0.29 -2.31
C ILE A 59 25.20 0.93 -0.94
N PHE A 60 24.02 1.40 -0.50
CA PHE A 60 23.94 2.12 0.77
C PHE A 60 24.09 1.18 1.96
N GLY A 61 23.41 0.03 1.96
CA GLY A 61 23.47 -0.93 3.06
C GLY A 61 24.90 -1.41 3.35
N GLU A 62 25.61 -1.93 2.34
CA GLU A 62 27.01 -2.37 2.49
C GLU A 62 27.97 -1.22 2.82
N THR A 63 27.92 -0.13 2.04
CA THR A 63 28.90 0.96 2.17
C THR A 63 28.80 1.61 3.55
N PHE A 64 27.58 1.89 4.03
CA PHE A 64 27.40 2.54 5.33
C PHE A 64 27.62 1.58 6.50
N THR A 65 27.40 0.27 6.32
CA THR A 65 27.80 -0.73 7.32
C THR A 65 29.32 -0.76 7.49
N ARG A 66 30.08 -0.70 6.39
CA ARG A 66 31.56 -0.67 6.43
C ARG A 66 32.11 0.62 7.02
N LEU A 67 31.49 1.75 6.70
CA LEU A 67 31.91 3.07 7.20
C LEU A 67 31.50 3.34 8.66
N ARG A 68 30.57 2.55 9.22
CA ARG A 68 29.92 2.83 10.52
C ARG A 68 29.42 4.28 10.63
N ALA A 69 28.99 4.85 9.50
CA ALA A 69 28.70 6.28 9.37
C ALA A 69 27.41 6.70 10.09
N ILE A 70 26.49 5.76 10.33
CA ILE A 70 25.22 6.01 11.01
C ILE A 70 25.22 5.20 12.32
N PRO A 71 25.08 5.85 13.49
CA PRO A 71 25.04 5.17 14.77
C PRO A 71 23.71 4.44 14.93
N THR A 72 23.62 3.21 14.42
CA THR A 72 22.50 2.28 14.59
C THR A 72 22.64 1.40 15.85
N GLY A 73 23.54 1.77 16.77
CA GLY A 73 23.87 0.96 17.95
C GLY A 73 24.71 -0.27 17.59
N ASN A 74 24.36 -1.43 18.13
CA ASN A 74 25.04 -2.72 17.86
C ASN A 74 24.50 -3.46 16.62
N THR A 75 23.50 -2.91 15.94
CA THR A 75 22.87 -3.54 14.78
C THR A 75 23.56 -3.05 13.50
N PRO A 76 23.98 -3.96 12.60
CA PRO A 76 24.51 -3.57 11.29
C PRO A 76 23.55 -2.61 10.57
N TYR A 77 24.08 -1.62 9.85
CA TYR A 77 23.24 -0.67 9.12
C TYR A 77 22.39 -1.38 8.04
N LEU A 78 22.94 -2.43 7.43
CA LEU A 78 22.22 -3.31 6.51
C LEU A 78 20.95 -3.90 7.13
N ASP A 79 21.03 -4.39 8.38
CA ASP A 79 19.88 -4.90 9.13
C ASP A 79 18.87 -3.78 9.36
N TYR A 80 19.33 -2.62 9.85
CA TYR A 80 18.45 -1.47 10.07
C TYR A 80 17.72 -1.00 8.80
N LEU A 81 18.41 -1.01 7.66
CA LEU A 81 17.94 -0.48 6.38
C LEU A 81 16.92 -1.42 5.70
N ALA A 82 17.05 -2.74 5.84
CA ALA A 82 16.23 -3.71 5.10
C ALA A 82 14.69 -3.54 5.31
N PRO A 83 14.16 -3.41 6.54
CA PRO A 83 12.74 -3.09 6.76
C PRO A 83 12.32 -1.74 6.17
N GLY A 84 13.22 -0.75 6.20
CA GLY A 84 12.99 0.57 5.63
C GLY A 84 12.80 0.51 4.10
N ILE A 85 13.67 -0.22 3.42
CA ILE A 85 13.60 -0.42 1.96
C ILE A 85 12.39 -1.27 1.56
N LEU A 86 11.96 -2.21 2.42
CA LEU A 86 10.71 -2.96 2.22
C LEU A 86 9.49 -2.02 2.21
N ALA A 87 9.33 -1.17 3.24
CA ALA A 87 8.25 -0.18 3.29
C ALA A 87 8.34 0.83 2.13
N GLN A 88 9.55 1.29 1.79
CA GLN A 88 9.77 2.18 0.65
C GLN A 88 9.32 1.56 -0.67
N SER A 89 9.65 0.28 -0.89
CA SER A 89 9.24 -0.45 -2.09
C SER A 89 7.72 -0.52 -2.19
N ALA A 90 7.04 -0.77 -1.07
CA ALA A 90 5.59 -0.78 -0.97
C ALA A 90 4.97 0.59 -1.27
N LEU A 91 5.51 1.66 -0.68
CA LEU A 91 5.13 3.05 -0.96
C LEU A 91 5.23 3.36 -2.46
N PHE A 92 6.36 3.06 -3.10
CA PHE A 92 6.58 3.38 -4.52
C PHE A 92 5.59 2.62 -5.43
N ILE A 93 5.29 1.37 -5.11
CA ILE A 93 4.29 0.61 -5.87
C ILE A 93 2.90 1.23 -5.71
N ALA A 94 2.52 1.57 -4.48
CA ALA A 94 1.19 2.04 -4.17
C ALA A 94 0.93 3.48 -4.65
N ILE A 95 1.90 4.38 -4.53
CA ILE A 95 1.73 5.81 -4.86
C ILE A 95 1.55 6.05 -6.37
N PHE A 96 2.03 5.15 -7.23
CA PHE A 96 1.83 5.23 -8.68
C PHE A 96 0.63 4.42 -9.18
N TYR A 97 -0.10 3.73 -8.30
CA TYR A 97 -1.29 2.97 -8.68
C TYR A 97 -2.37 3.84 -9.34
N GLY A 98 -2.46 5.12 -8.98
CA GLY A 98 -3.36 6.10 -9.56
C GLY A 98 -3.16 6.30 -11.07
N ILE A 99 -1.96 6.06 -11.63
CA ILE A 99 -1.75 6.10 -13.09
C ILE A 99 -2.62 5.05 -13.77
N GLN A 100 -2.67 3.84 -13.21
CA GLN A 100 -3.49 2.75 -13.73
C GLN A 100 -4.99 3.08 -13.66
N ILE A 101 -5.42 3.80 -12.63
CA ILE A 101 -6.81 4.24 -12.50
C ILE A 101 -7.18 5.28 -13.55
N ILE A 102 -6.28 6.25 -13.81
CA ILE A 102 -6.49 7.23 -14.88
C ILE A 102 -6.57 6.50 -16.23
N TRP A 103 -5.73 5.48 -16.44
CA TRP A 103 -5.81 4.65 -17.65
C TRP A 103 -7.15 3.90 -17.77
N GLU A 104 -7.64 3.28 -16.69
CA GLU A 104 -8.94 2.61 -16.66
C GLU A 104 -10.11 3.59 -16.88
N ARG A 105 -9.97 4.84 -16.43
CA ARG A 105 -10.92 5.92 -16.73
C ARG A 105 -10.91 6.23 -18.22
N ASP A 106 -9.73 6.49 -18.80
CA ASP A 106 -9.59 6.84 -20.22
C ASP A 106 -10.09 5.72 -21.13
N ALA A 107 -9.92 4.46 -20.73
CA ALA A 107 -10.44 3.28 -21.42
C ALA A 107 -11.95 3.04 -21.23
N GLY A 108 -12.64 3.88 -20.44
CA GLY A 108 -14.07 3.74 -20.13
C GLY A 108 -14.40 2.55 -19.22
N VAL A 109 -13.39 1.84 -18.68
CA VAL A 109 -13.58 0.72 -17.74
C VAL A 109 -14.15 1.23 -16.43
N LEU A 110 -13.64 2.36 -15.92
CA LEU A 110 -14.10 2.93 -14.66
C LEU A 110 -15.59 3.32 -14.72
N ALA A 111 -16.06 3.89 -15.83
CA ALA A 111 -17.47 4.21 -16.02
C ALA A 111 -18.35 2.96 -15.96
N LYS A 112 -17.93 1.86 -16.60
CA LYS A 112 -18.65 0.57 -16.54
C LYS A 112 -18.72 0.02 -15.11
N LEU A 113 -17.62 0.10 -14.36
CA LEU A 113 -17.56 -0.38 -12.97
C LEU A 113 -18.51 0.41 -12.04
N LEU A 114 -18.67 1.72 -12.28
CA LEU A 114 -19.50 2.59 -11.44
C LEU A 114 -21.01 2.44 -11.68
N VAL A 115 -21.42 1.86 -12.81
CA VAL A 115 -22.82 1.51 -13.09
C VAL A 115 -23.20 0.16 -12.44
N THR A 116 -22.22 -0.64 -12.00
CA THR A 116 -22.51 -1.87 -11.25
C THR A 116 -23.08 -1.55 -9.87
N PRO A 117 -23.91 -2.44 -9.28
CA PRO A 117 -24.45 -2.27 -7.92
C PRO A 117 -23.40 -2.47 -6.81
N THR A 118 -22.12 -2.20 -7.11
CA THR A 118 -21.00 -2.35 -6.19
C THR A 118 -20.71 -1.01 -5.52
N PRO A 119 -20.61 -0.94 -4.18
CA PRO A 119 -20.31 0.32 -3.51
C PRO A 119 -18.92 0.82 -3.90
N ARG A 120 -18.76 2.14 -4.01
CA ARG A 120 -17.48 2.77 -4.38
C ARG A 120 -16.34 2.38 -3.44
N ALA A 121 -16.64 2.21 -2.16
CA ALA A 121 -15.69 1.73 -1.16
C ALA A 121 -15.16 0.33 -1.45
N ALA A 122 -15.99 -0.58 -1.99
CA ALA A 122 -15.52 -1.90 -2.39
C ALA A 122 -14.56 -1.83 -3.58
N LEU A 123 -14.78 -0.93 -4.55
CA LEU A 123 -13.88 -0.72 -5.68
C LEU A 123 -12.52 -0.17 -5.23
N VAL A 124 -12.53 0.83 -4.34
CA VAL A 124 -11.31 1.40 -3.76
C VAL A 124 -10.58 0.35 -2.93
N ALA A 125 -11.29 -0.38 -2.06
CA ALA A 125 -10.69 -1.40 -1.21
C ALA A 125 -10.07 -2.54 -2.03
N SER A 126 -10.70 -2.98 -3.13
CA SER A 126 -10.09 -4.00 -4.00
C SER A 126 -8.80 -3.53 -4.67
N LYS A 127 -8.73 -2.25 -5.03
CA LYS A 127 -7.52 -1.64 -5.61
C LYS A 127 -6.42 -1.44 -4.56
N ALA A 128 -6.80 -1.05 -3.35
CA ALA A 128 -5.90 -0.95 -2.21
C ALA A 128 -5.29 -2.32 -1.85
N PHE A 129 -6.12 -3.37 -1.82
CA PHE A 129 -5.67 -4.75 -1.62
C PHE A 129 -4.75 -5.22 -2.75
N ALA A 130 -5.09 -4.91 -4.01
CA ALA A 130 -4.24 -5.21 -5.16
C ALA A 130 -2.86 -4.56 -5.05
N ALA A 131 -2.80 -3.29 -4.63
CA ALA A 131 -1.53 -2.60 -4.40
C ALA A 131 -0.71 -3.29 -3.30
N GLY A 132 -1.35 -3.66 -2.18
CA GLY A 132 -0.72 -4.43 -1.10
C GLY A 132 -0.15 -5.76 -1.58
N LEU A 133 -0.89 -6.50 -2.39
CA LEU A 133 -0.38 -7.75 -2.96
C LEU A 133 0.84 -7.54 -3.87
N ARG A 134 0.83 -6.50 -4.72
CA ARG A 134 2.00 -6.16 -5.54
C ARG A 134 3.20 -5.82 -4.68
N ALA A 135 2.98 -5.11 -3.58
CA ALA A 135 4.02 -4.85 -2.58
C ALA A 135 4.54 -6.13 -1.93
N LEU A 136 3.68 -7.12 -1.64
CA LEU A 136 4.14 -8.42 -1.12
C LEU A 136 5.03 -9.17 -2.11
N VAL A 137 4.69 -9.17 -3.39
CA VAL A 137 5.53 -9.80 -4.42
C VAL A 137 6.91 -9.13 -4.47
N GLN A 138 6.94 -7.79 -4.41
CA GLN A 138 8.20 -7.06 -4.34
C GLN A 138 8.96 -7.33 -3.04
N ALA A 139 8.24 -7.45 -1.91
CA ALA A 139 8.83 -7.74 -0.62
C ALA A 139 9.53 -9.09 -0.60
N VAL A 140 9.00 -10.11 -1.28
CA VAL A 140 9.69 -11.41 -1.43
C VAL A 140 11.06 -11.22 -2.10
N ILE A 141 11.15 -10.43 -3.17
CA ILE A 141 12.42 -10.18 -3.87
C ILE A 141 13.39 -9.46 -2.94
N VAL A 142 12.93 -8.43 -2.22
CA VAL A 142 13.77 -7.66 -1.29
C VAL A 142 14.22 -8.52 -0.10
N LEU A 143 13.37 -9.41 0.42
CA LEU A 143 13.71 -10.34 1.49
C LEU A 143 14.75 -11.36 1.04
N ILE A 144 14.67 -11.88 -0.19
CA ILE A 144 15.68 -12.76 -0.77
C ILE A 144 17.02 -12.01 -0.87
N LEU A 145 17.01 -10.78 -1.39
CA LEU A 145 18.22 -9.96 -1.47
C LEU A 145 18.81 -9.67 -0.08
N ALA A 146 17.98 -9.31 0.89
CA ALA A 146 18.41 -9.08 2.26
C ALA A 146 19.01 -10.35 2.89
N ALA A 147 18.40 -11.52 2.69
CA ALA A 147 18.94 -12.79 3.15
C ALA A 147 20.29 -13.14 2.49
N LEU A 148 20.45 -12.87 1.18
CA LEU A 148 21.72 -13.08 0.47
C LEU A 148 22.83 -12.14 0.97
N LEU A 149 22.46 -10.95 1.43
CA LEU A 149 23.39 -9.98 2.03
C LEU A 149 23.67 -10.25 3.52
N GLY A 150 23.11 -11.33 4.07
CA GLY A 150 23.35 -11.74 5.45
C GLY A 150 22.54 -10.96 6.48
N VAL A 151 21.42 -10.35 6.09
CA VAL A 151 20.53 -9.66 7.04
C VAL A 151 19.94 -10.65 8.04
N SER A 152 19.98 -10.30 9.32
CA SER A 152 19.50 -11.13 10.44
C SER A 152 17.96 -11.17 10.52
N ILE A 153 17.30 -11.80 9.54
CA ILE A 153 15.83 -11.87 9.48
C ILE A 153 15.30 -13.01 10.37
N THR A 154 14.30 -12.71 11.19
CA THR A 154 13.62 -13.72 12.01
C THR A 154 12.91 -14.76 11.12
N PRO A 155 13.17 -16.08 11.28
CA PRO A 155 12.53 -17.14 10.48
C PRO A 155 11.09 -17.48 10.96
N ASN A 156 10.57 -16.76 11.95
CA ASN A 156 9.28 -17.05 12.56
C ASN A 156 8.13 -16.74 11.58
N PRO A 157 7.33 -17.74 11.15
CA PRO A 157 6.27 -17.55 10.17
C PRO A 157 5.19 -16.58 10.66
N LEU A 158 4.91 -16.51 11.97
CA LEU A 158 3.91 -15.60 12.52
C LEU A 158 4.32 -14.13 12.35
N LYS A 159 5.62 -13.84 12.52
CA LYS A 159 6.15 -12.49 12.30
C LYS A 159 6.16 -12.11 10.82
N LEU A 160 6.42 -13.07 9.93
CA LEU A 160 6.31 -12.86 8.49
C LEU A 160 4.88 -12.55 8.05
N VAL A 161 3.88 -13.23 8.64
CA VAL A 161 2.47 -12.90 8.41
C VAL A 161 2.15 -11.50 8.91
N GLY A 162 2.60 -11.13 10.12
CA GLY A 162 2.45 -9.77 10.63
C GLY A 162 3.06 -8.72 9.70
N MET A 163 4.26 -9.00 9.17
CA MET A 163 4.94 -8.13 8.21
C MET A 163 4.12 -7.96 6.93
N ALA A 164 3.58 -9.07 6.40
CA ALA A 164 2.73 -9.03 5.22
C ALA A 164 1.46 -8.18 5.45
N VAL A 165 0.84 -8.30 6.63
CA VAL A 165 -0.32 -7.48 7.00
C VAL A 165 0.06 -6.00 7.07
N ALA A 166 1.18 -5.66 7.71
CA ALA A 166 1.66 -4.27 7.80
C ALA A 166 1.89 -3.67 6.39
N LEU A 167 2.55 -4.41 5.50
CA LEU A 167 2.78 -3.99 4.11
C LEU A 167 1.48 -3.77 3.35
N VAL A 168 0.51 -4.66 3.52
CA VAL A 168 -0.79 -4.52 2.85
C VAL A 168 -1.53 -3.28 3.35
N LEU A 169 -1.51 -3.01 4.66
CA LEU A 169 -2.16 -1.83 5.24
C LEU A 169 -1.49 -0.52 4.79
N GLY A 170 -0.15 -0.44 4.84
CA GLY A 170 0.60 0.73 4.38
C GLY A 170 0.39 0.99 2.89
N SER A 171 0.54 -0.07 2.07
CA SER A 171 0.26 0.00 0.62
C SER A 171 -1.18 0.41 0.33
N ALA A 172 -2.14 -0.07 1.11
CA ALA A 172 -3.55 0.28 0.94
C ALA A 172 -3.78 1.78 1.18
N PHE A 173 -3.16 2.35 2.23
CA PHE A 173 -3.19 3.79 2.49
C PHE A 173 -2.59 4.61 1.34
N PHE A 174 -1.36 4.29 0.92
CA PHE A 174 -0.69 5.03 -0.17
C PHE A 174 -1.38 4.87 -1.52
N CYS A 175 -1.99 3.70 -1.77
CA CYS A 175 -2.82 3.47 -2.94
C CYS A 175 -4.02 4.41 -2.92
N CYS A 176 -4.76 4.47 -1.80
CA CYS A 176 -5.91 5.37 -1.66
C CYS A 176 -5.50 6.84 -1.84
N LEU A 177 -4.36 7.27 -1.27
CA LEU A 177 -3.79 8.60 -1.50
C LEU A 177 -3.55 8.85 -3.01
N SER A 178 -3.00 7.87 -3.72
CA SER A 178 -2.82 7.93 -5.17
C SER A 178 -4.14 8.05 -5.93
N ILE A 179 -5.20 7.32 -5.52
CA ILE A 179 -6.54 7.42 -6.12
C ILE A 179 -7.11 8.82 -5.92
N VAL A 180 -6.94 9.40 -4.73
CA VAL A 180 -7.38 10.77 -4.42
C VAL A 180 -6.69 11.76 -5.36
N ILE A 181 -5.37 11.68 -5.50
CA ILE A 181 -4.61 12.56 -6.40
C ILE A 181 -5.05 12.35 -7.86
N ALA A 182 -5.25 11.10 -8.28
CA ALA A 182 -5.74 10.77 -9.62
C ALA A 182 -7.08 11.45 -9.93
N GLY A 183 -7.97 11.52 -8.93
CA GLY A 183 -9.25 12.20 -9.05
C GLY A 183 -9.23 13.71 -9.10
N LEU A 184 -8.18 14.32 -8.54
CA LEU A 184 -8.00 15.77 -8.57
C LEU A 184 -7.31 16.23 -9.85
N VAL A 185 -6.32 15.46 -10.29
CA VAL A 185 -5.38 15.88 -11.32
C VAL A 185 -5.79 15.41 -12.72
N LEU A 186 -6.46 14.25 -12.81
CA LEU A 186 -7.04 13.68 -14.02
C LEU A 186 -6.06 13.50 -15.21
N SER A 187 -4.75 13.58 -14.98
CA SER A 187 -3.68 13.47 -15.99
C SER A 187 -2.54 12.59 -15.45
N ARG A 188 -2.05 11.68 -16.30
CA ARG A 188 -1.01 10.71 -15.95
C ARG A 188 0.32 11.39 -15.66
N ASP A 189 0.73 12.33 -16.51
CA ASP A 189 2.02 13.03 -16.37
C ASP A 189 2.07 13.88 -15.10
N ARG A 190 0.97 14.61 -14.82
CA ARG A 190 0.85 15.39 -13.59
C ARG A 190 0.83 14.50 -12.34
N LEU A 191 0.15 13.34 -12.39
CA LEU A 191 0.17 12.39 -11.28
C LEU A 191 1.57 11.82 -11.06
N MET A 192 2.33 11.56 -12.12
CA MET A 192 3.71 11.09 -12.01
C MET A 192 4.59 12.14 -11.30
N GLY A 193 4.50 13.41 -11.70
CA GLY A 193 5.24 14.51 -11.06
C GLY A 193 4.85 14.70 -9.59
N ILE A 194 3.56 14.76 -9.29
CA ILE A 194 3.05 14.92 -7.92
C ILE A 194 3.40 13.69 -7.05
N GLY A 195 3.28 12.49 -7.61
CA GLY A 195 3.67 11.25 -6.96
C GLY A 195 5.12 11.31 -6.48
N GLN A 196 6.05 11.67 -7.36
CA GLN A 196 7.47 11.85 -6.99
C GLN A 196 7.68 12.94 -5.93
N ALA A 197 7.02 14.10 -6.10
CA ALA A 197 7.13 15.23 -5.19
C ALA A 197 6.65 14.91 -3.76
N ILE A 198 5.66 14.04 -3.60
CA ILE A 198 5.15 13.59 -2.29
C ILE A 198 5.99 12.43 -1.73
N THR A 199 6.44 11.54 -2.61
CA THR A 199 7.16 10.32 -2.24
C THR A 199 8.48 10.64 -1.56
N MET A 200 9.25 11.60 -2.07
CA MET A 200 10.56 11.96 -1.50
C MET A 200 10.44 12.49 -0.07
N PRO A 201 9.60 13.50 0.24
CA PRO A 201 9.37 13.96 1.61
C PRO A 201 8.86 12.87 2.55
N LEU A 202 7.94 11.99 2.09
CA LEU A 202 7.46 10.88 2.91
C LEU A 202 8.57 9.88 3.22
N PHE A 203 9.42 9.57 2.24
CA PHE A 203 10.51 8.63 2.44
C PHE A 203 11.59 9.19 3.37
N PHE A 204 12.11 10.39 3.09
CA PHE A 204 13.14 11.02 3.91
C PHE A 204 12.62 11.49 5.27
N GLY A 205 11.34 11.86 5.38
CA GLY A 205 10.69 12.18 6.65
C GLY A 205 10.37 10.96 7.51
N SER A 206 10.58 9.74 6.99
CA SER A 206 10.39 8.51 7.76
C SER A 206 11.66 8.09 8.48
N ASN A 207 11.53 7.11 9.36
CA ASN A 207 12.61 6.43 10.07
C ASN A 207 13.21 5.26 9.25
N ALA A 208 13.01 5.22 7.92
CA ALA A 208 13.52 4.15 7.06
C ALA A 208 15.05 4.16 6.93
N LEU A 209 15.63 5.35 6.76
CA LEU A 209 17.05 5.52 6.46
C LEU A 209 17.93 5.74 7.69
N TYR A 210 17.38 6.36 8.73
CA TYR A 210 18.12 6.75 9.93
C TYR A 210 17.22 6.79 11.18
N PRO A 211 17.81 6.55 12.38
CA PRO A 211 17.11 6.64 13.64
C PRO A 211 16.45 7.99 13.87
N VAL A 212 15.26 7.97 14.50
CA VAL A 212 14.49 9.18 14.83
C VAL A 212 15.29 10.12 15.73
N ASP A 213 16.19 9.59 16.57
CA ASP A 213 17.00 10.40 17.49
C ASP A 213 17.94 11.38 16.78
N LEU A 214 18.39 11.04 15.56
CA LEU A 214 19.26 11.88 14.73
C LEU A 214 18.50 13.00 13.99
N MET A 215 17.16 12.96 13.99
CA MET A 215 16.35 13.92 13.26
C MET A 215 16.33 15.28 13.97
N PRO A 216 16.37 16.41 13.24
CA PRO A 216 16.07 17.71 13.83
C PRO A 216 14.61 17.77 14.31
N GLY A 217 14.31 18.62 15.29
CA GLY A 217 13.00 18.65 15.97
C GLY A 217 11.79 18.77 15.03
N TRP A 218 11.90 19.58 13.96
CA TRP A 218 10.83 19.72 12.97
C TRP A 218 10.59 18.43 12.17
N LEU A 219 11.65 17.67 11.88
CA LEU A 219 11.56 16.42 11.14
C LEU A 219 10.99 15.30 12.02
N LYS A 220 11.25 15.33 13.34
CA LYS A 220 10.59 14.42 14.30
C LYS A 220 9.07 14.58 14.29
N VAL A 221 8.57 15.81 14.14
CA VAL A 221 7.12 16.07 14.02
C VAL A 221 6.57 15.47 12.73
N VAL A 222 7.24 15.69 11.60
CA VAL A 222 6.85 15.09 10.31
C VAL A 222 6.84 13.57 10.40
N ASN A 223 7.87 12.99 11.04
CA ASN A 223 7.99 11.56 11.26
C ASN A 223 6.79 10.98 12.04
N HIS A 224 6.33 11.67 13.09
CA HIS A 224 5.19 11.22 13.92
C HIS A 224 3.84 11.28 13.21
N VAL A 225 3.69 12.12 12.18
CA VAL A 225 2.43 12.19 11.41
C VAL A 225 2.46 11.22 10.23
N ASN A 226 3.64 10.82 9.78
CA ASN A 226 3.84 10.02 8.58
C ASN A 226 3.49 8.53 8.79
N PRO A 227 2.47 7.99 8.09
CA PRO A 227 2.11 6.57 8.19
C PRO A 227 3.24 5.61 7.79
N LEU A 228 4.16 6.06 6.92
CA LEU A 228 5.33 5.27 6.54
C LEU A 228 6.22 4.94 7.73
N SER A 229 6.34 5.88 8.69
CA SER A 229 7.18 5.68 9.88
C SER A 229 6.66 4.53 10.75
N TYR A 230 5.34 4.42 10.86
CA TYR A 230 4.67 3.34 11.60
C TYR A 230 4.77 2.00 10.88
N GLU A 231 4.70 2.00 9.54
CA GLU A 231 4.96 0.81 8.74
C GLU A 231 6.39 0.31 8.94
N VAL A 232 7.39 1.18 8.82
CA VAL A 232 8.81 0.84 9.02
C VAL A 232 9.05 0.32 10.43
N GLU A 233 8.50 0.96 11.46
CA GLU A 233 8.68 0.54 12.85
C GLU A 233 8.07 -0.86 13.10
N ALA A 234 6.86 -1.11 12.58
CA ALA A 234 6.23 -2.42 12.64
C ALA A 234 7.07 -3.49 11.94
N LEU A 235 7.57 -3.21 10.73
CA LEU A 235 8.43 -4.11 9.98
C LEU A 235 9.74 -4.40 10.72
N ARG A 236 10.35 -3.38 11.34
CA ARG A 236 11.60 -3.54 12.09
C ARG A 236 11.39 -4.37 13.35
N GLY A 237 10.28 -4.19 14.06
CA GLY A 237 9.94 -5.02 15.22
C GLY A 237 9.67 -6.48 14.84
N LEU A 238 9.00 -6.71 13.70
CA LEU A 238 8.63 -8.04 13.24
C LEU A 238 9.81 -8.80 12.61
N LEU A 239 10.67 -8.13 11.83
CA LEU A 239 11.76 -8.80 11.11
C LEU A 239 13.03 -8.94 11.96
N ILE A 240 13.38 -7.91 12.74
CA ILE A 240 14.67 -7.82 13.46
C ILE A 240 14.48 -8.00 14.96
N GLY A 241 13.25 -7.89 15.47
CA GLY A 241 12.98 -8.02 16.91
C GLY A 241 13.35 -6.78 17.72
N THR A 242 13.43 -5.62 17.08
CA THR A 242 13.60 -4.34 17.78
C THR A 242 12.34 -3.97 18.58
N PRO A 243 12.45 -3.14 19.63
CA PRO A 243 11.30 -2.74 20.44
C PRO A 243 10.33 -1.87 19.63
N ALA A 244 9.30 -2.49 19.05
CA ALA A 244 8.24 -1.80 18.30
C ALA A 244 6.94 -1.73 19.10
N ARG A 245 6.15 -0.68 18.85
CA ARG A 245 4.84 -0.49 19.47
C ARG A 245 3.76 -1.02 18.55
N LEU A 246 3.81 -2.33 18.26
CA LEU A 246 2.99 -2.98 17.23
C LEU A 246 1.50 -2.61 17.33
N GLY A 247 0.92 -2.56 18.53
CA GLY A 247 -0.48 -2.17 18.71
C GLY A 247 -0.80 -0.75 18.21
N LEU A 248 0.09 0.20 18.46
CA LEU A 248 -0.02 1.57 17.96
C LEU A 248 0.24 1.60 16.45
N ASP A 249 1.29 0.94 15.98
CA ASP A 249 1.68 0.95 14.58
C ASP A 249 0.56 0.39 13.68
N PHE A 250 0.02 -0.78 14.02
CA PHE A 250 -1.14 -1.36 13.33
C PHE A 250 -2.39 -0.50 13.50
N GLY A 251 -2.62 0.09 14.67
CA GLY A 251 -3.75 0.99 14.92
C GLY A 251 -3.73 2.22 14.00
N VAL A 252 -2.57 2.85 13.85
CA VAL A 252 -2.39 4.00 12.95
C VAL A 252 -2.53 3.58 11.50
N LEU A 253 -1.94 2.46 11.08
CA LEU A 253 -2.05 1.96 9.70
C LEU A 253 -3.50 1.63 9.32
N VAL A 254 -4.24 0.95 10.20
CA VAL A 254 -5.67 0.65 9.98
C VAL A 254 -6.49 1.95 9.95
N GLY A 255 -6.28 2.85 10.91
CA GLY A 255 -6.97 4.13 10.96
C GLY A 255 -6.73 4.98 9.71
N ALA A 256 -5.47 5.10 9.29
CA ALA A 256 -5.07 5.81 8.09
C ALA A 256 -5.68 5.17 6.83
N MET A 257 -5.61 3.85 6.71
CA MET A 257 -6.23 3.11 5.60
C MET A 257 -7.74 3.36 5.52
N LEU A 258 -8.47 3.22 6.62
CA LEU A 258 -9.92 3.40 6.63
C LEU A 258 -10.31 4.85 6.28
N ALA A 259 -9.60 5.83 6.84
CA ALA A 259 -9.79 7.24 6.51
C ALA A 259 -9.53 7.50 5.02
N ALA A 260 -8.43 6.97 4.47
CA ALA A 260 -8.06 7.14 3.08
C ALA A 260 -9.06 6.46 2.12
N ILE A 261 -9.56 5.27 2.47
CA ILE A 261 -10.63 4.59 1.72
C ILE A 261 -11.89 5.46 1.71
N GLY A 262 -12.27 6.05 2.84
CA GLY A 262 -13.42 6.95 2.93
C GLY A 262 -13.30 8.16 2.00
N VAL A 263 -12.16 8.85 2.06
CA VAL A 263 -11.87 10.03 1.22
C VAL A 263 -11.81 9.65 -0.27
N ALA A 264 -11.09 8.58 -0.61
CA ALA A 264 -10.96 8.10 -1.98
C ALA A 264 -12.33 7.68 -2.56
N SER A 265 -13.18 7.03 -1.77
CA SER A 265 -14.52 6.60 -2.19
C SER A 265 -15.46 7.77 -2.49
N ALA A 266 -15.37 8.84 -1.68
CA ALA A 266 -16.13 10.06 -1.90
C ALA A 266 -15.69 10.78 -3.19
N LEU A 267 -14.38 10.83 -3.44
CA LEU A 267 -13.80 11.47 -4.62
C LEU A 267 -13.89 10.62 -5.90
N LEU A 268 -14.10 9.31 -5.80
CA LEU A 268 -14.26 8.42 -6.97
C LEU A 268 -15.42 8.85 -7.87
N GLY A 269 -16.46 9.47 -7.31
CA GLY A 269 -17.57 10.04 -8.08
C GLY A 269 -17.21 11.28 -8.91
N ARG A 270 -16.04 11.90 -8.66
CA ARG A 270 -15.50 12.97 -9.51
C ARG A 270 -14.72 12.43 -10.70
N LEU A 271 -14.04 11.28 -10.57
CA LEU A 271 -13.34 10.65 -11.71
C LEU A 271 -14.27 10.17 -12.83
N ALA A 272 -15.54 9.96 -12.49
CA ALA A 272 -16.55 9.40 -13.38
C ALA A 272 -17.26 10.43 -14.26
N ARG A 273 -17.13 11.72 -13.91
CA ARG A 273 -17.67 12.86 -14.64
C ARG A 273 -16.62 13.38 -15.59
#